data_AF-A0A538G076-F1
#
_entry.id   AF-A0A538G076-F1
#
_cell.length_a   1.000
_cell.length_b   1.000
_cell.length_c   1.000
_cell.angle_alpha   90.00
_cell.angle_beta   90.00
_cell.angle_gamma   90.00
#
_symmetry.space_group_name_H-M   'P 1'
#
loop_
_entity.id
_entity.type
_entity.pdbx_description
1 polymer ?
#
loop_
_entity_poly.entity_id
_entity_poly.type
_entity_poly.pdbx_seq_one_letter_code
_entity_poly.pdbx_strand_id
1 'polypeptide(L)'
;SKLQVPSLLGSIKHNVEVGRAGGSGVDLSTMLNYALFFHGLPGGHFVQVKIQGLEGQSDLTTATQNVTNAVQQFMNPDPEAPQKANAAALDEKYKSKAHGINPKSIFITVLNGNGFTGSAASAGTQLRDRNYQILQPPAALRADSPDGWNHARTRVFYDVAKKNAKQAATQVSKLFADASTGPLTPKFQPYANGAALVVVVGKSYQGSLIGSTPSAPPPKHQPPHTFSNPGASLSLMRSIRRKLPFRVEYPSVIERNSRVDPEPPNPRVYTVQGHKMARLVFTNGVNGEYWGIQEMNWGGAPALSEKNFVRHFGRRTFEFFYSGSNLHMVVLKENRATYWVVNTLDDALSPETMIAIARGLRPLR
;
A
#
# COMPACT_ATOMS: atom_id res chain seq x y z
N SER A 1 1.16 25.94 -5.73
CA SER A 1 2.17 26.99 -5.49
C SER A 1 3.51 26.50 -6.01
N LYS A 2 4.13 27.21 -6.97
CA LYS A 2 5.28 26.76 -7.79
C LYS A 2 6.66 26.84 -7.09
N LEU A 3 6.76 26.53 -5.79
CA LEU A 3 7.98 26.79 -5.00
C LEU A 3 8.49 25.63 -4.12
N GLN A 4 8.13 24.37 -4.39
CA GLN A 4 8.61 23.21 -3.60
C GLN A 4 9.64 22.30 -4.30
N VAL A 5 9.98 22.58 -5.57
CA VAL A 5 10.97 21.78 -6.32
C VAL A 5 12.39 21.83 -5.70
N PRO A 6 12.90 22.97 -5.17
CA PRO A 6 14.24 23.03 -4.61
C PRO A 6 14.41 22.22 -3.31
N SER A 7 13.39 22.16 -2.46
CA SER A 7 13.46 21.43 -1.19
C SER A 7 13.47 19.91 -1.39
N LEU A 8 12.74 19.41 -2.41
CA LEU A 8 12.74 18.00 -2.76
C LEU A 8 14.11 17.53 -3.30
N LEU A 9 14.77 18.37 -4.11
CA LEU A 9 16.10 18.10 -4.66
C LEU A 9 17.16 17.95 -3.55
N GLY A 10 17.09 18.78 -2.50
CA GLY A 10 17.96 18.67 -1.33
C GLY A 10 17.76 17.36 -0.56
N SER A 11 16.50 16.96 -0.32
CA SER A 11 16.18 15.71 0.37
C SER A 11 16.58 14.46 -0.43
N ILE A 12 16.44 14.48 -1.75
CA ILE A 12 16.86 13.37 -2.63
C ILE A 12 18.38 13.24 -2.66
N LYS A 13 19.11 14.37 -2.74
CA LYS A 13 20.59 14.38 -2.76
C LYS A 13 21.22 13.76 -1.51
N HIS A 14 20.55 13.86 -0.36
CA HIS A 14 21.09 13.36 0.92
C HIS A 14 20.57 11.97 1.33
N ASN A 15 19.45 11.50 0.78
CA ASN A 15 18.82 10.24 1.21
C ASN A 15 18.74 9.16 0.13
N VAL A 16 19.17 9.44 -1.10
CA VAL A 16 19.13 8.47 -2.20
C VAL A 16 20.56 8.09 -2.61
N GLU A 17 21.03 6.95 -2.12
CA GLU A 17 22.12 6.21 -2.76
C GLU A 17 21.56 5.45 -3.96
N VAL A 18 21.68 6.03 -5.16
CA VAL A 18 21.47 5.26 -6.39
C VAL A 18 22.81 4.60 -6.74
N GLY A 19 22.92 3.29 -6.50
CA GLY A 19 24.06 2.51 -6.94
C GLY A 19 24.12 2.46 -8.47
N ARG A 20 24.94 3.31 -9.09
CA ARG A 20 25.46 3.09 -10.45
C ARG A 20 26.77 2.34 -10.34
N ALA A 21 26.93 1.28 -11.13
CA ALA A 21 28.23 0.64 -11.30
C ALA A 21 29.25 1.69 -11.81
N GLY A 22 30.40 1.82 -11.13
CA GLY A 22 31.51 2.68 -11.57
C GLY A 22 31.70 4.03 -10.85
N GLY A 23 31.01 4.30 -9.74
CA GLY A 23 31.35 5.40 -8.81
C GLY A 23 31.13 6.83 -9.34
N SER A 24 30.48 7.00 -10.48
CA SER A 24 30.08 8.32 -11.00
C SER A 24 28.75 8.75 -10.38
N GLY A 25 28.71 9.98 -9.85
CA GLY A 25 27.50 10.56 -9.27
C GLY A 25 26.33 10.61 -10.27
N VAL A 26 25.11 10.61 -9.73
CA VAL A 26 23.88 10.71 -10.54
C VAL A 26 23.83 12.07 -11.23
N ASP A 27 23.63 12.10 -12.55
CA ASP A 27 23.55 13.35 -13.29
C ASP A 27 22.29 14.15 -12.93
N LEU A 28 22.33 15.47 -13.13
CA LEU A 28 21.25 16.40 -12.76
C LEU A 28 19.92 16.10 -13.49
N SER A 29 19.96 15.61 -14.73
CA SER A 29 18.77 15.24 -15.51
C SER A 29 18.11 13.97 -14.97
N THR A 30 18.91 13.00 -14.53
CA THR A 30 18.45 11.79 -13.84
C THR A 30 17.83 12.17 -12.50
N MET A 31 18.46 13.06 -11.72
CA MET A 31 17.86 13.59 -10.48
C MET A 31 16.55 14.34 -10.72
N LEU A 32 16.46 15.14 -11.79
CA LEU A 32 15.24 15.84 -12.17
C LEU A 32 14.12 14.85 -12.55
N ASN A 33 14.46 13.78 -13.27
CA ASN A 33 13.52 12.72 -13.62
C ASN A 33 13.02 11.97 -12.39
N TYR A 34 13.89 11.69 -11.41
CA TYR A 34 13.45 11.13 -10.12
C TYR A 34 12.57 12.11 -9.34
N ALA A 35 12.93 13.39 -9.26
CA ALA A 35 12.11 14.40 -8.58
C ALA A 35 10.74 14.58 -9.23
N LEU A 36 10.68 14.61 -10.56
CA LEU A 36 9.44 14.64 -11.34
C LEU A 36 8.63 13.35 -11.18
N PHE A 37 9.31 12.19 -11.14
CA PHE A 37 8.68 10.91 -10.84
C PHE A 37 8.05 10.93 -9.46
N PHE A 38 8.79 11.26 -8.40
CA PHE A 38 8.27 11.35 -7.03
C PHE A 38 7.14 12.38 -6.89
N HIS A 39 7.23 13.52 -7.56
CA HIS A 39 6.15 14.52 -7.58
C HIS A 39 4.94 14.07 -8.41
N GLY A 40 5.15 13.22 -9.41
CA GLY A 40 4.11 12.67 -10.28
C GLY A 40 3.45 11.41 -9.71
N LEU A 41 3.99 10.82 -8.65
CA LEU A 41 3.37 9.67 -7.99
C LEU A 41 2.03 10.12 -7.39
N PRO A 42 0.92 9.44 -7.72
CA PRO A 42 -0.34 9.69 -7.06
C PRO A 42 -0.17 9.46 -5.56
N GLY A 43 -0.74 10.35 -4.76
CA GLY A 43 -0.66 10.23 -3.32
C GLY A 43 -1.45 9.05 -2.75
N GLY A 44 -1.17 8.69 -1.50
CA GLY A 44 -1.92 7.64 -0.78
C GLY A 44 -1.52 6.20 -1.12
N HIS A 45 -0.29 5.98 -1.59
CA HIS A 45 0.29 4.65 -1.81
C HIS A 45 1.39 4.31 -0.80
N PHE A 46 1.21 4.71 0.46
CA PHE A 46 2.10 4.30 1.55
C PHE A 46 1.81 2.86 1.97
N VAL A 47 2.85 2.02 1.97
CA VAL A 47 2.78 0.63 2.41
C VAL A 47 3.84 0.42 3.47
N GLN A 48 3.40 0.17 4.71
CA GLN A 48 4.27 -0.33 5.76
C GLN A 48 4.10 -1.84 5.85
N VAL A 49 5.20 -2.55 5.70
CA VAL A 49 5.25 -3.99 5.93
C VAL A 49 5.75 -4.24 7.35
N LYS A 50 5.07 -5.13 8.06
CA LYS A 50 5.38 -5.49 9.45
C LYS A 50 5.70 -6.98 9.53
N ILE A 51 6.74 -7.32 10.30
CA ILE A 51 7.01 -8.70 10.67
C ILE A 51 6.09 -9.02 11.85
N GLN A 52 5.19 -9.98 11.65
CA GLN A 52 4.16 -10.34 12.62
C GLN A 52 4.68 -11.34 13.65
N GLY A 53 3.96 -11.50 14.76
CA GLY A 53 4.23 -12.53 15.78
C GLY A 53 5.62 -12.41 16.39
N LEU A 54 6.04 -11.17 16.69
CA LEU A 54 7.28 -10.91 17.41
C LEU A 54 7.06 -11.21 18.89
N GLU A 55 7.96 -12.00 19.47
CA GLU A 55 7.96 -12.37 20.88
C GLU A 55 9.33 -12.07 21.49
N GLY A 56 9.35 -11.58 22.73
CA GLY A 56 10.58 -11.21 23.45
C GLY A 56 10.54 -9.79 23.98
N GLN A 57 11.66 -9.31 24.52
CA GLN A 57 11.81 -7.96 25.07
C GLN A 57 12.98 -7.21 24.42
N SER A 58 14.21 -7.70 24.65
CA SER A 58 15.43 -7.12 24.07
C SER A 58 15.80 -7.78 22.74
N ASP A 59 15.70 -9.10 22.69
CA ASP A 59 15.81 -9.89 21.47
C ASP A 59 14.43 -10.36 21.06
N LEU A 60 13.99 -9.97 19.86
CA LEU A 60 12.71 -10.37 19.31
C LEU A 60 12.89 -11.58 18.40
N THR A 61 12.06 -12.59 18.60
CA THR A 61 12.01 -13.79 17.77
C THR A 61 10.65 -13.92 17.12
N THR A 62 10.59 -14.62 16.00
CA THR A 62 9.34 -14.94 15.32
C THR A 62 9.51 -16.18 14.45
N ALA A 63 8.41 -16.75 13.98
CA ALA A 63 8.44 -17.82 13.00
C ALA A 63 9.07 -17.34 11.68
N THR A 64 9.95 -18.14 11.07
CA THR A 64 10.55 -17.87 9.76
C THR A 64 9.49 -17.53 8.70
N GLN A 65 8.30 -18.12 8.80
CA GLN A 65 7.19 -17.84 7.90
C GLN A 65 6.74 -16.37 7.96
N ASN A 66 6.78 -15.71 9.13
CA ASN A 66 6.39 -14.31 9.26
C ASN A 66 7.38 -13.38 8.53
N VAL A 67 8.67 -13.71 8.59
CA VAL A 67 9.71 -13.01 7.82
C VAL A 67 9.50 -13.22 6.32
N THR A 68 9.28 -14.46 5.89
CA THR A 68 9.00 -14.78 4.48
C THR A 68 7.76 -14.03 3.97
N ASN A 69 6.68 -14.00 4.75
CA ASN A 69 5.45 -13.28 4.40
C ASN A 69 5.69 -11.77 4.29
N ALA A 70 6.43 -11.18 5.23
CA ALA A 70 6.80 -9.77 5.19
C ALA A 70 7.63 -9.45 3.94
N VAL A 71 8.67 -10.24 3.64
CA VAL A 71 9.46 -10.08 2.42
C VAL A 71 8.59 -10.19 1.17
N GLN A 72 7.69 -11.18 1.11
CA GLN A 72 6.76 -11.32 -0.02
C GLN A 72 5.83 -10.12 -0.18
N GLN A 73 5.29 -9.60 0.92
CA GLN A 73 4.44 -8.40 0.91
C GLN A 73 5.22 -7.14 0.49
N PHE A 74 6.47 -7.01 0.92
CA PHE A 74 7.34 -5.91 0.53
C PHE A 74 7.68 -5.94 -0.94
N MET A 75 8.01 -7.13 -1.46
CA MET A 75 8.32 -7.32 -2.89
C MET A 75 7.07 -7.24 -3.77
N ASN A 76 5.89 -7.52 -3.21
CA ASN A 76 4.62 -7.56 -3.92
C ASN A 76 3.52 -6.84 -3.13
N PRO A 77 3.61 -5.51 -2.97
CA PRO A 77 2.61 -4.76 -2.23
C PRO A 77 1.26 -4.81 -2.96
N ASP A 78 0.18 -4.87 -2.21
CA ASP A 78 -1.18 -4.79 -2.74
C ASP A 78 -1.65 -3.32 -2.75
N PRO A 79 -1.62 -2.62 -3.90
CA PRO A 79 -2.04 -1.21 -3.97
C PRO A 79 -3.54 -1.02 -3.74
N GLU A 80 -4.34 -2.09 -3.85
CA GLU A 80 -5.79 -2.05 -3.62
C GLU A 80 -6.17 -2.30 -2.15
N ALA A 81 -5.21 -2.69 -1.30
CA ALA A 81 -5.45 -3.01 0.11
C ALA A 81 -6.20 -1.90 0.87
N PRO A 82 -5.86 -0.60 0.73
CA PRO A 82 -6.62 0.49 1.36
C PRO A 82 -8.09 0.50 0.93
N GLN A 83 -8.36 0.30 -0.36
CA GLN A 83 -9.72 0.37 -0.91
C GLN A 83 -10.57 -0.80 -0.41
N LYS A 84 -9.97 -2.00 -0.34
CA LYS A 84 -10.61 -3.20 0.20
C LYS A 84 -10.93 -3.06 1.68
N ALA A 85 -9.97 -2.62 2.47
CA ALA A 85 -10.14 -2.43 3.91
C ALA A 85 -11.15 -1.32 4.23
N ASN A 86 -11.12 -0.20 3.49
CA ASN A 86 -12.11 0.86 3.65
C ASN A 86 -13.54 0.39 3.30
N ALA A 87 -13.69 -0.39 2.21
CA ALA A 87 -14.99 -0.94 1.86
C ALA A 87 -15.52 -1.86 2.98
N ALA A 88 -14.69 -2.79 3.47
CA ALA A 88 -15.03 -3.66 4.58
C ALA A 88 -15.39 -2.88 5.86
N ALA A 89 -14.58 -1.88 6.21
CA ALA A 89 -14.77 -1.10 7.43
C ALA A 89 -16.09 -0.32 7.46
N LEU A 90 -16.60 0.04 6.28
CA LEU A 90 -17.85 0.77 6.10
C LEU A 90 -19.03 -0.13 5.75
N ASP A 91 -18.83 -1.45 5.75
CA ASP A 91 -19.80 -2.45 5.27
C ASP A 91 -20.27 -2.16 3.82
N GLU A 92 -19.37 -1.62 3.01
CA GLU A 92 -19.57 -1.36 1.59
C GLU A 92 -19.06 -2.53 0.75
N LYS A 93 -19.73 -2.85 -0.35
CA LYS A 93 -19.23 -3.83 -1.31
C LYS A 93 -17.98 -3.30 -2.01
N TYR A 94 -16.86 -4.00 -1.88
CA TYR A 94 -15.67 -3.73 -2.68
C TYR A 94 -15.96 -3.98 -4.17
N LYS A 95 -15.84 -2.93 -4.97
CA LYS A 95 -15.89 -3.00 -6.43
C LYS A 95 -14.47 -2.89 -6.95
N SER A 96 -13.87 -4.03 -7.31
CA SER A 96 -12.59 -4.03 -8.02
C SER A 96 -12.74 -3.16 -9.27
N LYS A 97 -11.85 -2.17 -9.40
CA LYS A 97 -11.68 -1.52 -10.69
C LYS A 97 -10.95 -2.54 -11.55
N ALA A 98 -11.62 -3.19 -12.50
CA ALA A 98 -10.95 -4.10 -13.42
C ALA A 98 -9.85 -3.32 -14.18
N HIS A 99 -8.59 -3.49 -13.77
CA HIS A 99 -7.46 -2.88 -14.46
C HIS A 99 -7.00 -3.85 -15.53
N GLY A 100 -7.38 -3.56 -16.78
CA GLY A 100 -7.02 -4.38 -17.93
C GLY A 100 -8.02 -5.52 -18.21
N ILE A 101 -7.55 -6.53 -18.92
CA ILE A 101 -8.34 -7.67 -19.37
C ILE A 101 -8.37 -8.71 -18.26
N ASN A 102 -9.53 -9.32 -18.03
CA ASN A 102 -9.68 -10.41 -17.06
C ASN A 102 -8.63 -11.52 -17.32
N PRO A 103 -7.72 -11.81 -16.37
CA PRO A 103 -6.67 -12.83 -16.56
C PRO A 103 -7.21 -14.19 -17.00
N LYS A 104 -8.40 -14.59 -16.53
CA LYS A 104 -9.05 -15.86 -16.89
C LYS A 104 -9.40 -15.97 -18.37
N SER A 105 -9.44 -14.85 -19.09
CA SER A 105 -9.71 -14.81 -20.54
C SER A 105 -8.43 -14.79 -21.38
N ILE A 106 -7.26 -14.70 -20.76
CA ILE A 106 -5.97 -14.59 -21.44
C ILE A 106 -5.28 -15.96 -21.42
N PHE A 107 -5.19 -16.58 -22.58
CA PHE A 107 -4.45 -17.81 -22.81
C PHE A 107 -3.00 -17.50 -23.20
N ILE A 108 -2.05 -18.16 -22.54
CA ILE A 108 -0.61 -17.91 -22.65
C ILE A 108 0.11 -19.24 -22.83
N THR A 109 0.99 -19.32 -23.83
CA THR A 109 2.04 -20.35 -23.87
C THR A 109 3.35 -19.76 -23.36
N VAL A 110 4.09 -20.51 -22.53
CA VAL A 110 5.35 -20.05 -21.92
C VAL A 110 6.51 -20.89 -22.43
N LEU A 111 7.56 -20.24 -22.94
CA LEU A 111 8.75 -20.86 -23.50
C LEU A 111 10.00 -20.45 -22.70
N ASN A 112 10.96 -21.37 -22.62
CA ASN A 112 12.25 -21.12 -22.01
C ASN A 112 13.19 -20.40 -22.98
N GLY A 113 13.53 -19.15 -22.69
CA GLY A 113 14.50 -18.37 -23.46
C GLY A 113 15.75 -18.01 -22.66
N ASN A 114 15.94 -18.54 -21.45
CA ASN A 114 17.06 -18.17 -20.57
C ASN A 114 18.00 -19.32 -20.24
N GLY A 115 17.64 -20.56 -20.60
CA GLY A 115 18.50 -21.74 -20.50
C GLY A 115 18.48 -22.40 -19.13
N PHE A 116 17.74 -21.85 -18.17
CA PHE A 116 17.56 -22.48 -16.86
C PHE A 116 16.43 -23.51 -16.94
N THR A 117 16.74 -24.77 -16.63
CA THR A 117 15.75 -25.86 -16.59
C THR A 117 14.60 -25.50 -15.66
N GLY A 118 13.36 -25.74 -16.10
CA GLY A 118 12.15 -25.46 -15.32
C GLY A 118 11.72 -24.00 -15.28
N SER A 119 12.50 -23.06 -15.82
CA SER A 119 12.18 -21.62 -15.81
C SER A 119 10.80 -21.29 -16.39
N ALA A 120 10.48 -21.85 -17.57
CA ALA A 120 9.17 -21.68 -18.21
C ALA A 120 8.02 -22.29 -17.39
N ALA A 121 8.24 -23.45 -16.77
CA ALA A 121 7.23 -24.12 -15.94
C ALA A 121 6.95 -23.33 -14.65
N SER A 122 7.99 -22.80 -14.01
CA SER A 122 7.87 -21.93 -12.84
C SER A 122 7.12 -20.64 -13.16
N ALA A 123 7.49 -19.95 -14.25
CA ALA A 123 6.78 -18.75 -14.70
C ALA A 123 5.32 -19.05 -15.07
N GLY A 124 5.07 -20.16 -15.76
CA GLY A 124 3.73 -20.63 -16.09
C GLY A 124 2.87 -20.89 -14.84
N THR A 125 3.43 -21.53 -13.82
CA THR A 125 2.72 -21.74 -12.55
C THR A 125 2.36 -20.41 -11.88
N GLN A 126 3.30 -19.47 -11.81
CA GLN A 126 3.04 -18.16 -11.22
C GLN A 126 2.03 -17.30 -12.00
N LEU A 127 1.96 -17.45 -13.32
CA LEU A 127 0.92 -16.85 -14.15
C LEU A 127 -0.44 -17.53 -13.90
N ARG A 128 -0.47 -18.87 -13.79
CA ARG A 128 -1.69 -19.62 -13.44
C ARG A 128 -2.23 -19.23 -12.06
N ASP A 129 -1.36 -19.05 -11.08
CA ASP A 129 -1.73 -18.56 -9.74
C ASP A 129 -2.34 -17.15 -9.80
N ARG A 130 -1.97 -16.36 -10.82
CA ARG A 130 -2.56 -15.06 -11.17
C ARG A 130 -3.80 -15.16 -12.07
N ASN A 131 -4.41 -16.34 -12.14
CA ASN A 131 -5.60 -16.68 -12.92
C ASN A 131 -5.44 -16.66 -14.46
N TYR A 132 -4.22 -16.50 -15.00
CA TYR A 132 -3.99 -16.65 -16.43
C TYR A 132 -4.14 -18.11 -16.87
N GLN A 133 -4.60 -18.34 -18.10
CA GLN A 133 -4.77 -19.70 -18.63
C GLN A 133 -3.49 -20.12 -19.34
N ILE A 134 -2.81 -21.16 -18.83
CA ILE A 134 -1.58 -21.65 -19.45
C ILE A 134 -1.90 -22.78 -20.41
N LEU A 135 -1.50 -22.59 -21.67
CA LEU A 135 -1.53 -23.64 -22.69
C LEU A 135 -0.11 -24.20 -22.86
N GLN A 136 -0.03 -25.51 -23.03
CA GLN A 136 1.21 -26.13 -23.47
C GLN A 136 1.40 -25.88 -24.97
N PRO A 137 2.64 -25.75 -25.45
CA PRO A 137 2.91 -25.85 -26.88
C PRO A 137 2.37 -27.19 -27.43
N PRO A 138 2.17 -27.30 -28.76
CA PRO A 138 1.80 -28.58 -29.38
C PRO A 138 2.81 -29.66 -29.01
N ALA A 139 2.36 -30.91 -28.82
CA ALA A 139 3.18 -32.00 -28.27
C ALA A 139 4.49 -32.28 -29.04
N ALA A 140 4.52 -31.96 -30.34
CA ALA A 140 5.72 -32.09 -31.18
C ALA A 140 6.80 -31.02 -30.90
N LEU A 141 6.45 -29.96 -30.17
CA LEU A 141 7.34 -28.84 -29.85
C LEU A 141 7.67 -28.83 -28.36
N ARG A 142 8.96 -28.65 -28.05
CA ARG A 142 9.41 -28.43 -26.68
C ARG A 142 9.04 -27.01 -26.25
N ALA A 143 8.83 -26.80 -24.95
CA ALA A 143 8.61 -25.47 -24.36
C ALA A 143 9.91 -24.64 -24.26
N ASP A 144 10.72 -24.68 -25.31
CA ASP A 144 11.98 -23.96 -25.47
C ASP A 144 11.86 -22.94 -26.61
N SER A 145 12.52 -21.79 -26.45
CA SER A 145 12.50 -20.74 -27.46
C SER A 145 13.18 -21.21 -28.75
N PRO A 146 12.56 -21.06 -29.93
CA PRO A 146 13.18 -21.36 -31.21
C PRO A 146 14.34 -20.40 -31.56
N ASP A 147 14.50 -19.29 -30.83
CA ASP A 147 15.62 -18.33 -30.95
C ASP A 147 16.81 -18.69 -30.02
N GLY A 148 16.76 -19.84 -29.33
CA GLY A 148 17.76 -20.25 -28.35
C GLY A 148 17.57 -19.62 -26.97
N TRP A 149 18.59 -19.71 -26.12
CA TRP A 149 18.47 -19.41 -24.67
C TRP A 149 19.16 -18.12 -24.19
N ASN A 150 19.63 -17.29 -25.11
CA ASN A 150 20.38 -16.08 -24.78
C ASN A 150 19.52 -14.81 -24.75
N HIS A 151 18.22 -14.93 -24.43
CA HIS A 151 17.35 -13.77 -24.32
C HIS A 151 17.68 -12.99 -23.04
N ALA A 152 18.23 -11.78 -23.18
CA ALA A 152 18.54 -10.92 -22.03
C ALA A 152 17.28 -10.55 -21.23
N ARG A 153 16.19 -10.19 -21.92
CA ARG A 153 14.90 -9.83 -21.33
C ARG A 153 13.78 -10.78 -21.74
N THR A 154 12.72 -10.83 -20.94
CA THR A 154 11.49 -11.55 -21.29
C THR A 154 10.82 -10.89 -22.50
N ARG A 155 10.27 -11.70 -23.42
CA ARG A 155 9.54 -11.21 -24.60
C ARG A 155 8.12 -11.75 -24.56
N VAL A 156 7.14 -10.86 -24.66
CA VAL A 156 5.72 -11.19 -24.71
C VAL A 156 5.21 -10.93 -26.12
N PHE A 157 5.04 -11.99 -26.89
CA PHE A 157 4.47 -11.93 -28.23
C PHE A 157 2.95 -12.00 -28.16
N TYR A 158 2.25 -11.20 -28.96
CA TYR A 158 0.79 -11.23 -29.06
C TYR A 158 0.30 -11.55 -30.47
N ASP A 159 -0.72 -12.38 -30.57
CA ASP A 159 -1.41 -12.64 -31.83
C ASP A 159 -2.25 -11.42 -32.23
N VAL A 160 -1.88 -10.75 -33.32
CA VAL A 160 -2.58 -9.57 -33.85
C VAL A 160 -4.02 -9.87 -34.29
N ALA A 161 -4.36 -11.12 -34.60
CA ALA A 161 -5.70 -11.52 -34.99
C ALA A 161 -6.65 -11.66 -33.78
N LYS A 162 -6.11 -11.79 -32.57
CA LYS A 162 -6.91 -11.95 -31.34
C LYS A 162 -7.27 -10.58 -30.76
N LYS A 163 -8.57 -10.37 -30.53
CA LYS A 163 -9.09 -9.15 -29.90
C LYS A 163 -8.39 -8.93 -28.55
N ASN A 164 -7.97 -7.68 -28.32
CA ASN A 164 -7.30 -7.23 -27.10
C ASN A 164 -5.93 -7.88 -26.79
N ALA A 165 -5.36 -8.73 -27.65
CA ALA A 165 -4.11 -9.44 -27.35
C ALA A 165 -2.91 -8.51 -27.11
N LYS A 166 -2.83 -7.37 -27.83
CA LYS A 166 -1.82 -6.34 -27.57
C LYS A 166 -1.92 -5.79 -26.14
N GLN A 167 -3.13 -5.48 -25.68
CA GLN A 167 -3.36 -5.00 -24.32
C GLN A 167 -3.09 -6.10 -23.28
N ALA A 168 -3.43 -7.36 -23.59
CA ALA A 168 -3.08 -8.51 -22.74
C ALA A 168 -1.56 -8.66 -22.61
N ALA A 169 -0.80 -8.50 -23.70
CA ALA A 169 0.65 -8.54 -23.67
C ALA A 169 1.24 -7.43 -22.80
N THR A 170 0.74 -6.20 -22.90
CA THR A 170 1.16 -5.09 -22.03
C THR A 170 0.82 -5.33 -20.56
N GLN A 171 -0.29 -6.00 -20.28
CA GLN A 171 -0.65 -6.38 -18.92
C GLN A 171 0.28 -7.47 -18.36
N VAL A 172 0.55 -8.52 -19.15
CA VAL A 172 1.44 -9.63 -18.75
C VAL A 172 2.90 -9.18 -18.65
N SER A 173 3.37 -8.27 -19.52
CA SER A 173 4.75 -7.79 -19.48
C SER A 173 5.09 -7.06 -18.17
N LYS A 174 4.12 -6.40 -17.54
CA LYS A 174 4.29 -5.73 -16.23
C LYS A 174 4.55 -6.70 -15.08
N LEU A 175 4.29 -8.00 -15.28
CA LEU A 175 4.57 -9.04 -14.28
C LEU A 175 6.04 -9.49 -14.31
N PHE A 176 6.86 -8.97 -15.21
CA PHE A 176 8.27 -9.30 -15.32
C PHE A 176 9.13 -8.05 -15.07
N ALA A 177 10.30 -8.23 -14.44
CA ALA A 177 11.22 -7.14 -14.11
C ALA A 177 11.67 -6.33 -15.33
N ASP A 178 12.03 -7.03 -16.41
CA ASP A 178 12.27 -6.44 -17.71
C ASP A 178 11.62 -7.33 -18.76
N ALA A 179 10.62 -6.78 -19.43
CA ALA A 179 9.95 -7.43 -20.55
C ALA A 179 9.62 -6.45 -21.67
N SER A 180 9.64 -6.97 -22.89
CA SER A 180 9.21 -6.26 -24.09
C SER A 180 7.98 -6.93 -24.70
N THR A 181 7.14 -6.15 -25.38
CA THR A 181 5.96 -6.66 -26.11
C THR A 181 6.14 -6.49 -27.61
N GLY A 182 5.71 -7.47 -28.41
CA GLY A 182 5.75 -7.39 -29.88
C GLY A 182 4.72 -8.30 -30.55
N PRO A 183 4.39 -8.08 -31.83
CA PRO A 183 3.49 -8.96 -32.55
C PRO A 183 4.11 -10.36 -32.69
N LEU A 184 3.27 -11.40 -32.67
CA LEU A 184 3.67 -12.78 -32.88
C LEU A 184 4.30 -12.92 -34.28
N THR A 185 5.54 -13.40 -34.31
CA THR A 185 6.27 -13.62 -35.57
C THR A 185 6.02 -15.04 -36.10
N PRO A 186 6.23 -15.30 -37.41
CA PRO A 186 6.05 -16.63 -38.00
C PRO A 186 6.79 -17.75 -37.26
N LYS A 187 7.97 -17.46 -36.71
CA LYS A 187 8.79 -18.44 -35.98
C LYS A 187 8.18 -18.88 -34.64
N PHE A 188 7.43 -17.99 -33.98
CA PHE A 188 6.79 -18.27 -32.69
C PHE A 188 5.32 -18.70 -32.84
N GLN A 189 4.73 -18.53 -34.03
CA GLN A 189 3.32 -18.83 -34.29
C GLN A 189 2.93 -20.30 -34.02
N PRO A 190 3.76 -21.31 -34.39
CA PRO A 190 3.47 -22.71 -34.05
C PRO A 190 3.39 -23.00 -32.54
N TYR A 191 4.10 -22.24 -31.73
CA TYR A 191 4.14 -22.44 -30.27
C TYR A 191 2.91 -21.88 -29.57
N ALA A 192 2.16 -20.98 -30.20
CA ALA A 192 1.01 -20.35 -29.58
C ALA A 192 -0.09 -21.36 -29.22
N ASN A 193 -0.28 -22.43 -29.99
CA ASN A 193 -1.32 -23.43 -29.75
C ASN A 193 -2.72 -22.81 -29.49
N GLY A 194 -3.06 -21.75 -30.23
CA GLY A 194 -4.30 -20.99 -30.05
C GLY A 194 -4.30 -19.96 -28.91
N ALA A 195 -3.24 -19.89 -28.10
CA ALA A 195 -3.03 -18.85 -27.10
C ALA A 195 -3.01 -17.45 -27.73
N ALA A 196 -3.50 -16.46 -26.99
CA ALA A 196 -3.39 -15.07 -27.42
C ALA A 196 -1.95 -14.55 -27.30
N LEU A 197 -1.16 -15.14 -26.38
CA LEU A 197 0.18 -14.71 -26.06
C LEU A 197 1.19 -15.88 -26.09
N VAL A 198 2.41 -15.60 -26.55
CA VAL A 198 3.58 -16.45 -26.34
C VAL A 198 4.61 -15.68 -25.53
N VAL A 199 4.92 -16.16 -24.32
CA VAL A 199 5.89 -15.55 -23.41
C VAL A 199 7.19 -16.33 -23.47
N VAL A 200 8.27 -15.67 -23.90
CA VAL A 200 9.63 -16.22 -23.86
C VAL A 200 10.34 -15.67 -22.64
N VAL A 201 10.58 -16.52 -21.65
CA VAL A 201 11.19 -16.13 -20.37
C VAL A 201 12.69 -15.88 -20.57
N GLY A 202 13.14 -14.64 -20.34
CA GLY A 202 14.55 -14.24 -20.50
C GLY A 202 15.35 -14.27 -19.20
N LYS A 203 16.63 -13.89 -19.26
CA LYS A 203 17.55 -13.85 -18.11
C LYS A 203 17.16 -12.81 -17.06
N SER A 204 16.34 -11.81 -17.43
CA SER A 204 15.74 -10.85 -16.50
C SER A 204 14.76 -11.47 -15.50
N TYR A 205 14.26 -12.69 -15.76
CA TYR A 205 13.42 -13.43 -14.82
C TYR A 205 14.29 -14.26 -13.88
N GLN A 206 14.32 -13.89 -12.60
CA GLN A 206 15.11 -14.53 -11.55
C GLN A 206 14.29 -15.51 -10.71
N GLY A 207 13.27 -16.15 -11.31
CA GLY A 207 12.44 -17.16 -10.64
C GLY A 207 11.16 -16.63 -9.99
N SER A 208 10.88 -15.32 -10.04
CA SER A 208 9.63 -14.74 -9.55
C SER A 208 9.08 -13.65 -10.47
N LEU A 209 7.75 -13.62 -10.62
CA LEU A 209 7.01 -12.52 -11.24
C LEU A 209 6.85 -11.36 -10.26
N ILE A 210 6.88 -10.14 -10.80
CA ILE A 210 6.58 -8.90 -10.08
C ILE A 210 5.06 -8.72 -9.94
N GLY A 211 4.66 -8.10 -8.84
CA GLY A 211 3.29 -7.75 -8.56
C GLY A 211 2.58 -8.90 -7.87
N SER A 212 1.72 -8.55 -6.91
CA SER A 212 0.99 -9.50 -6.09
C SER A 212 0.25 -10.55 -6.93
N THR A 213 0.18 -11.77 -6.39
CA THR A 213 -0.83 -12.78 -6.72
C THR A 213 -2.24 -12.16 -6.60
N PRO A 214 -3.32 -12.80 -7.09
CA PRO A 214 -4.66 -12.25 -7.03
C PRO A 214 -4.92 -11.69 -5.65
N SER A 215 -5.07 -10.36 -5.62
CA SER A 215 -5.01 -9.58 -4.40
C SER A 215 -6.02 -10.17 -3.40
N ALA A 216 -5.57 -10.45 -2.18
CA ALA A 216 -6.32 -11.18 -1.15
C ALA A 216 -7.78 -10.70 -1.08
N PRO A 217 -8.77 -11.58 -0.82
CA PRO A 217 -10.15 -11.14 -0.71
C PRO A 217 -10.26 -9.98 0.28
N PRO A 218 -11.18 -9.01 0.06
CA PRO A 218 -11.40 -7.94 1.02
C PRO A 218 -11.59 -8.52 2.43
N PRO A 219 -11.05 -7.88 3.48
CA PRO A 219 -11.30 -8.31 4.84
C PRO A 219 -12.81 -8.31 5.10
N LYS A 220 -13.26 -9.14 6.05
CA LYS A 220 -14.67 -9.17 6.43
C LYS A 220 -14.97 -7.98 7.34
N HIS A 221 -16.14 -7.36 7.16
CA HIS A 221 -16.63 -6.36 8.10
C HIS A 221 -16.78 -6.96 9.50
N GLN A 222 -16.40 -6.19 10.52
CA GLN A 222 -16.62 -6.54 11.92
C GLN A 222 -17.15 -5.35 12.71
N PRO A 223 -17.97 -5.57 13.77
CA PRO A 223 -18.41 -4.49 14.63
C PRO A 223 -17.21 -3.75 15.28
N PRO A 224 -17.29 -2.43 15.46
CA PRO A 224 -16.22 -1.68 16.13
C PRO A 224 -16.08 -2.12 17.59
N HIS A 225 -14.84 -2.34 18.04
CA HIS A 225 -14.55 -2.75 19.41
C HIS A 225 -14.49 -1.55 20.36
N THR A 226 -15.62 -0.86 20.51
CA THR A 226 -15.72 0.38 21.30
C THR A 226 -16.81 0.31 22.37
N PHE A 227 -16.76 1.24 23.32
CA PHE A 227 -17.82 1.52 24.28
C PHE A 227 -17.91 3.02 24.58
N SER A 228 -19.09 3.46 25.06
CA SER A 228 -19.33 4.85 25.44
C SER A 228 -18.65 5.18 26.78
N ASN A 229 -17.70 6.10 26.76
CA ASN A 229 -17.02 6.58 27.97
C ASN A 229 -16.50 8.03 27.79
N PRO A 230 -17.39 9.02 27.65
CA PRO A 230 -16.98 10.42 27.54
C PRO A 230 -16.26 10.92 28.80
N GLY A 231 -16.61 10.37 29.97
CA GLY A 231 -16.06 10.77 31.27
C GLY A 231 -14.56 10.56 31.41
N ALA A 232 -13.99 9.59 30.69
CA ALA A 232 -12.56 9.26 30.75
C ALA A 232 -11.64 10.43 30.41
N SER A 233 -12.05 11.32 29.50
CA SER A 233 -11.19 12.40 28.98
C SER A 233 -11.80 13.80 29.06
N LEU A 234 -13.10 13.93 29.35
CA LEU A 234 -13.80 15.22 29.31
C LEU A 234 -13.18 16.28 30.23
N SER A 235 -12.86 15.95 31.48
CA SER A 235 -12.24 16.88 32.44
C SER A 235 -10.82 17.27 32.02
N LEU A 236 -10.05 16.30 31.53
CA LEU A 236 -8.69 16.46 31.02
C LEU A 236 -8.67 17.43 29.83
N MET A 237 -9.51 17.21 28.82
CA MET A 237 -9.61 18.07 27.65
C MET A 237 -10.14 19.48 28.02
N ARG A 238 -11.04 19.59 29.00
CA ARG A 238 -11.51 20.88 29.52
C ARG A 238 -10.38 21.69 30.17
N SER A 239 -9.44 21.04 30.85
CA SER A 239 -8.31 21.69 31.53
C SER A 239 -7.35 22.41 30.56
N ILE A 240 -7.23 21.91 29.32
CA ILE A 240 -6.37 22.49 28.29
C ILE A 240 -7.09 23.46 27.36
N ARG A 241 -8.43 23.54 27.42
CA ARG A 241 -9.26 24.33 26.49
C ARG A 241 -8.78 25.76 26.28
N ARG A 242 -8.42 26.46 27.37
CA ARG A 242 -7.98 27.87 27.31
C ARG A 242 -6.57 28.05 26.75
N LYS A 243 -5.78 26.98 26.61
CA LYS A 243 -4.41 27.02 26.08
C LYS A 243 -4.35 26.92 24.55
N LEU A 244 -5.48 26.65 23.90
CA LEU A 244 -5.56 26.33 22.48
C LEU A 244 -6.43 27.37 21.74
N PRO A 245 -6.02 27.83 20.54
CA PRO A 245 -6.73 28.87 19.79
C PRO A 245 -7.89 28.31 18.95
N PHE A 246 -8.36 27.10 19.26
CA PHE A 246 -9.42 26.40 18.54
C PHE A 246 -10.30 25.63 19.51
N ARG A 247 -11.45 25.17 19.02
CA ARG A 247 -12.40 24.42 19.85
C ARG A 247 -11.88 23.02 20.11
N VAL A 248 -11.55 22.70 21.34
CA VAL A 248 -11.07 21.35 21.70
C VAL A 248 -12.18 20.32 21.60
N GLU A 249 -11.87 19.12 21.13
CA GLU A 249 -12.80 17.99 21.10
C GLU A 249 -12.43 16.91 22.14
N TYR A 250 -13.34 15.96 22.36
CA TYR A 250 -13.10 14.79 23.19
C TYR A 250 -13.90 13.60 22.64
N PRO A 251 -13.41 12.36 22.80
CA PRO A 251 -14.12 11.18 22.33
C PRO A 251 -15.33 10.87 23.22
N SER A 252 -16.50 10.63 22.62
CA SER A 252 -17.64 10.03 23.33
C SER A 252 -17.53 8.52 23.50
N VAL A 253 -16.74 7.87 22.64
CA VAL A 253 -16.47 6.43 22.67
C VAL A 253 -14.96 6.19 22.57
N ILE A 254 -14.48 5.14 23.22
CA ILE A 254 -13.07 4.70 23.18
C ILE A 254 -13.01 3.20 22.87
N GLU A 255 -11.83 2.71 22.49
CA GLU A 255 -11.58 1.27 22.35
C GLU A 255 -11.82 0.55 23.69
N ARG A 256 -12.44 -0.63 23.65
CA ARG A 256 -13.01 -1.31 24.83
C ARG A 256 -12.01 -1.63 25.93
N ASN A 257 -10.80 -2.01 25.58
CA ASN A 257 -9.75 -2.37 26.54
C ASN A 257 -8.87 -1.18 26.92
N SER A 258 -9.14 -0.01 26.32
CA SER A 258 -8.34 1.17 26.50
C SER A 258 -8.81 2.04 27.65
N ARG A 259 -7.84 2.70 28.26
CA ARG A 259 -8.03 3.80 29.20
C ARG A 259 -7.11 4.95 28.84
N VAL A 260 -7.41 6.14 29.36
CA VAL A 260 -6.46 7.25 29.27
C VAL A 260 -5.16 6.84 29.93
N ASP A 261 -4.05 7.06 29.23
CA ASP A 261 -2.72 6.76 29.74
C ASP A 261 -2.45 7.62 30.99
N PRO A 262 -2.11 7.02 32.14
CA PRO A 262 -1.99 7.75 33.39
C PRO A 262 -0.72 8.60 33.47
N GLU A 263 0.25 8.39 32.57
CA GLU A 263 1.55 9.07 32.60
C GLU A 263 1.40 10.58 32.32
N PRO A 264 1.68 11.46 33.31
CA PRO A 264 1.62 12.89 33.10
C PRO A 264 2.90 13.41 32.42
N PRO A 265 2.82 14.46 31.59
CA PRO A 265 1.62 15.20 31.25
C PRO A 265 0.76 14.48 30.20
N ASN A 266 -0.53 14.29 30.49
CA ASN A 266 -1.55 13.83 29.53
C ASN A 266 -2.88 14.54 29.84
N PRO A 267 -3.42 15.39 28.93
CA PRO A 267 -2.98 15.66 27.58
C PRO A 267 -1.75 16.59 27.53
N ARG A 268 -0.90 16.38 26.53
CA ARG A 268 0.25 17.25 26.24
C ARG A 268 -0.21 18.42 25.39
N VAL A 269 0.28 19.63 25.68
CA VAL A 269 0.06 20.82 24.86
C VAL A 269 1.41 21.40 24.46
N TYR A 270 1.62 21.61 23.17
CA TYR A 270 2.89 22.13 22.65
C TYR A 270 2.69 22.91 21.35
N THR A 271 3.77 23.51 20.86
CA THR A 271 3.78 24.28 19.61
C THR A 271 4.66 23.55 18.58
N VAL A 272 4.17 23.37 17.37
CA VAL A 272 4.92 22.83 16.24
C VAL A 272 4.85 23.82 15.09
N GLN A 273 5.99 24.30 14.60
CA GLN A 273 6.06 25.26 13.48
C GLN A 273 5.13 26.48 13.67
N GLY A 274 5.05 27.01 14.90
CA GLY A 274 4.18 28.15 15.24
C GLY A 274 2.70 27.80 15.48
N HIS A 275 2.27 26.57 15.23
CA HIS A 275 0.91 26.10 15.44
C HIS A 275 0.75 25.40 16.79
N LYS A 276 -0.35 25.67 17.49
CA LYS A 276 -0.68 25.04 18.77
C LYS A 276 -1.30 23.67 18.55
N MET A 277 -0.92 22.73 19.40
CA MET A 277 -1.37 21.34 19.33
C MET A 277 -1.64 20.77 20.72
N ALA A 278 -2.58 19.82 20.81
CA ALA A 278 -2.75 18.91 21.93
C ALA A 278 -2.64 17.44 21.52
N ARG A 279 -2.14 16.58 22.42
CA ARG A 279 -2.12 15.11 22.29
C ARG A 279 -2.68 14.48 23.54
N LEU A 280 -3.79 13.76 23.41
CA LEU A 280 -4.36 12.85 24.40
C LEU A 280 -3.94 11.42 24.05
N VAL A 281 -3.39 10.68 25.01
CA VAL A 281 -2.89 9.30 24.81
C VAL A 281 -3.74 8.30 25.59
N PHE A 282 -3.93 7.13 24.99
CA PHE A 282 -4.58 5.98 25.58
C PHE A 282 -3.65 4.76 25.51
N THR A 283 -3.77 3.88 26.50
CA THR A 283 -3.14 2.55 26.52
C THR A 283 -4.24 1.50 26.51
N ASN A 284 -4.01 0.39 25.78
CA ASN A 284 -4.89 -0.79 25.74
C ASN A 284 -4.46 -1.89 26.74
N GLY A 285 -3.46 -1.61 27.59
CA GLY A 285 -2.91 -2.58 28.55
C GLY A 285 -1.78 -3.45 27.99
N VAL A 286 -1.46 -3.36 26.70
CA VAL A 286 -0.26 -3.97 26.11
C VAL A 286 0.90 -2.98 26.24
N ASN A 287 2.02 -3.44 26.79
CA ASN A 287 3.20 -2.59 26.97
C ASN A 287 3.73 -2.11 25.61
N GLY A 288 3.98 -0.81 25.50
CA GLY A 288 4.46 -0.20 24.24
C GLY A 288 3.36 0.14 23.24
N GLU A 289 2.12 -0.29 23.44
CA GLU A 289 1.01 0.01 22.55
C GLU A 289 0.19 1.20 23.03
N TYR A 290 0.34 2.31 22.30
CA TYR A 290 -0.36 3.56 22.58
C TYR A 290 -1.02 4.10 21.33
N TRP A 291 -2.30 4.45 21.43
CA TRP A 291 -3.03 5.21 20.43
C TRP A 291 -3.44 6.56 21.01
N GLY A 292 -3.94 7.48 20.19
CA GLY A 292 -4.30 8.79 20.73
C GLY A 292 -5.05 9.71 19.80
N ILE A 293 -5.49 10.82 20.40
CA ILE A 293 -6.18 11.91 19.71
C ILE A 293 -5.25 13.12 19.69
N GLN A 294 -5.07 13.67 18.50
CA GLN A 294 -4.20 14.80 18.25
C GLN A 294 -4.99 15.93 17.61
N GLU A 295 -4.93 17.11 18.20
CA GLU A 295 -5.71 18.27 17.76
C GLU A 295 -4.77 19.44 17.50
N MET A 296 -4.90 20.10 16.35
CA MET A 296 -4.03 21.24 16.02
C MET A 296 -4.68 22.22 15.06
N ASN A 297 -4.22 23.47 15.08
CA ASN A 297 -4.61 24.51 14.11
C ASN A 297 -3.68 24.57 12.88
N TRP A 298 -3.00 23.48 12.53
CA TRP A 298 -2.18 23.37 11.32
C TRP A 298 -2.88 22.52 10.25
N GLY A 299 -3.85 23.11 9.56
CA GLY A 299 -4.65 22.38 8.56
C GLY A 299 -3.88 21.88 7.34
N GLY A 300 -2.70 22.46 7.08
CA GLY A 300 -1.78 22.08 6.00
C GLY A 300 -0.54 21.32 6.49
N ALA A 301 -0.61 20.63 7.63
CA ALA A 301 0.49 19.82 8.12
C ALA A 301 0.90 18.78 7.05
N PRO A 302 2.22 18.58 6.78
CA PRO A 302 2.68 17.64 5.74
C PRO A 302 2.14 16.22 5.90
N ALA A 303 1.94 15.75 7.14
CA ALA A 303 1.34 14.43 7.42
C ALA A 303 -0.09 14.27 6.86
N LEU A 304 -0.75 15.34 6.45
CA LEU A 304 -2.10 15.35 5.88
C LEU A 304 -2.13 15.39 4.34
N SER A 305 -0.98 15.41 3.65
CA SER A 305 -0.96 15.51 2.19
C SER A 305 -1.45 14.23 1.51
N GLU A 306 -1.09 13.06 2.07
CA GLU A 306 -1.23 11.75 1.44
C GLU A 306 -2.47 10.96 1.90
N LYS A 307 -3.65 11.60 1.93
CA LYS A 307 -4.90 10.90 2.28
C LYS A 307 -5.30 9.86 1.22
N ASN A 308 -5.85 8.72 1.64
CA ASN A 308 -6.40 7.72 0.72
C ASN A 308 -7.86 8.05 0.34
N PHE A 309 -8.68 8.44 1.33
CA PHE A 309 -10.11 8.65 1.13
C PHE A 309 -10.61 9.91 1.83
N VAL A 310 -11.62 10.53 1.24
CA VAL A 310 -12.48 11.51 1.91
C VAL A 310 -13.85 10.85 2.10
N ARG A 311 -14.38 10.91 3.32
CA ARG A 311 -15.68 10.37 3.69
C ARG A 311 -16.51 11.42 4.42
N HIS A 312 -17.80 11.43 4.14
CA HIS A 312 -18.75 12.31 4.79
C HIS A 312 -19.69 11.47 5.66
N PHE A 313 -19.77 11.80 6.94
CA PHE A 313 -20.77 11.24 7.85
C PHE A 313 -21.62 12.38 8.40
N GLY A 314 -22.85 12.49 7.88
CA GLY A 314 -23.69 13.67 8.12
C GLY A 314 -23.01 14.92 7.57
N ARG A 315 -22.86 15.95 8.41
CA ARG A 315 -22.25 17.25 8.02
C ARG A 315 -20.74 17.32 8.27
N ARG A 316 -20.12 16.22 8.72
CA ARG A 316 -18.69 16.18 9.08
C ARG A 316 -17.89 15.48 7.99
N THR A 317 -16.71 16.03 7.70
CA THR A 317 -15.80 15.51 6.68
C THR A 317 -14.60 14.88 7.34
N PHE A 318 -14.30 13.65 6.94
CA PHE A 318 -13.21 12.83 7.45
C PHE A 318 -12.25 12.47 6.32
N GLU A 319 -10.97 12.52 6.59
CA GLU A 319 -9.91 12.06 5.72
C GLU A 319 -9.28 10.80 6.33
N PHE A 320 -9.15 9.73 5.55
CA PHE A 320 -8.62 8.44 6.01
C PHE A 320 -7.23 8.21 5.43
N PHE A 321 -6.32 7.77 6.29
CA PHE A 321 -4.92 7.50 6.00
C PHE A 321 -4.61 6.05 6.36
N TYR A 322 -4.56 5.21 5.33
CA TYR A 322 -4.27 3.79 5.39
C TYR A 322 -2.79 3.51 5.14
N SER A 323 -2.29 2.49 5.82
CA SER A 323 -1.04 1.80 5.52
C SER A 323 -1.38 0.36 5.14
N GLY A 324 -1.35 0.06 3.84
CA GLY A 324 -1.91 -1.20 3.33
C GLY A 324 -3.38 -1.38 3.72
N SER A 325 -3.72 -2.47 4.41
CA SER A 325 -5.07 -2.75 4.90
C SER A 325 -5.42 -2.07 6.24
N ASN A 326 -4.46 -1.45 6.90
CA ASN A 326 -4.65 -0.90 8.23
C ASN A 326 -4.96 0.59 8.17
N LEU A 327 -5.95 1.04 8.93
CA LEU A 327 -6.28 2.46 9.05
C LEU A 327 -5.42 3.07 10.16
N HIS A 328 -4.37 3.78 9.76
CA HIS A 328 -3.41 4.37 10.69
C HIS A 328 -3.94 5.66 11.32
N MET A 329 -4.62 6.48 10.53
CA MET A 329 -5.12 7.78 11.00
C MET A 329 -6.44 8.18 10.35
N VAL A 330 -7.34 8.71 11.17
CA VAL A 330 -8.60 9.34 10.73
C VAL A 330 -8.59 10.79 11.15
N VAL A 331 -8.75 11.69 10.19
CA VAL A 331 -8.69 13.14 10.42
C VAL A 331 -10.03 13.77 10.16
N LEU A 332 -10.62 14.34 11.20
CA LEU A 332 -11.76 15.22 11.11
C LEU A 332 -11.26 16.66 10.92
N LYS A 333 -11.86 17.39 9.96
CA LYS A 333 -11.58 18.82 9.74
C LYS A 333 -12.81 19.67 10.08
N GLU A 334 -12.74 20.41 11.19
CA GLU A 334 -13.78 21.37 11.58
C GLU A 334 -13.24 22.41 12.57
N ASN A 335 -14.03 23.42 12.91
CA ASN A 335 -13.69 24.41 13.96
C ASN A 335 -12.31 25.09 13.78
N ARG A 336 -11.85 25.26 12.53
CA ARG A 336 -10.52 25.80 12.16
C ARG A 336 -9.34 24.97 12.70
N ALA A 337 -9.58 23.71 13.01
CA ALA A 337 -8.59 22.76 13.47
C ALA A 337 -8.76 21.41 12.77
N THR A 338 -7.84 20.51 13.05
CA THR A 338 -7.86 19.13 12.60
C THR A 338 -7.72 18.21 13.80
N TYR A 339 -8.56 17.18 13.86
CA TYR A 339 -8.65 16.23 14.97
C TYR A 339 -8.34 14.83 14.44
N TRP A 340 -7.21 14.28 14.88
CA TRP A 340 -6.60 13.08 14.33
C TRP A 340 -6.76 11.97 15.36
N VAL A 341 -7.54 10.95 15.04
CA VAL A 341 -7.45 9.67 15.75
C VAL A 341 -6.30 8.92 15.11
N VAL A 342 -5.23 8.66 15.87
CA VAL A 342 -4.02 7.99 15.41
C VAL A 342 -3.90 6.65 16.12
N ASN A 343 -3.71 5.59 15.34
CA ASN A 343 -3.62 4.21 15.80
C ASN A 343 -2.32 3.98 16.60
N THR A 344 -2.14 2.77 17.11
CA THR A 344 -0.84 2.34 17.65
C THR A 344 0.20 2.25 16.54
N LEU A 345 1.48 2.16 16.92
CA LEU A 345 2.57 1.94 15.97
C LEU A 345 2.32 0.70 15.09
N ASP A 346 1.78 -0.35 15.70
CA ASP A 346 1.48 -1.61 15.05
C ASP A 346 0.08 -1.68 14.41
N ASP A 347 -0.69 -0.58 14.43
CA ASP A 347 -2.06 -0.50 13.92
C ASP A 347 -3.03 -1.50 14.57
N ALA A 348 -2.91 -1.68 15.89
CA ALA A 348 -3.66 -2.68 16.65
C ALA A 348 -5.18 -2.42 16.67
N LEU A 349 -5.64 -1.17 16.48
CA LEU A 349 -7.06 -0.86 16.39
C LEU A 349 -7.58 -1.15 14.98
N SER A 350 -8.71 -1.85 14.88
CA SER A 350 -9.34 -2.11 13.58
C SER A 350 -9.82 -0.81 12.92
N PRO A 351 -9.90 -0.76 11.58
CA PRO A 351 -10.47 0.38 10.87
C PRO A 351 -11.86 0.79 11.38
N GLU A 352 -12.74 -0.16 11.69
CA GLU A 352 -14.09 0.11 12.23
C GLU A 352 -14.02 0.82 13.58
N THR A 353 -13.12 0.36 14.45
CA THR A 353 -12.88 0.94 15.78
C THR A 353 -12.37 2.38 15.66
N MET A 354 -11.39 2.63 14.80
CA MET A 354 -10.84 3.96 14.50
C MET A 354 -11.93 4.91 13.97
N ILE A 355 -12.75 4.45 13.02
CA ILE A 355 -13.85 5.23 12.43
C ILE A 355 -14.92 5.56 13.49
N ALA A 356 -15.26 4.59 14.35
CA ALA A 356 -16.23 4.79 15.42
C ALA A 356 -15.77 5.86 16.43
N ILE A 357 -14.50 5.81 16.86
CA ILE A 357 -13.90 6.82 17.75
C ILE A 357 -13.91 8.21 17.09
N ALA A 358 -13.45 8.31 15.84
CA ALA A 358 -13.41 9.58 15.11
C ALA A 358 -14.81 10.20 14.94
N ARG A 359 -15.81 9.37 14.60
CA ARG A 359 -17.22 9.81 14.51
C ARG A 359 -17.78 10.24 15.88
N GLY A 360 -17.26 9.67 16.95
CA GLY A 360 -17.61 9.98 18.34
C GLY A 360 -16.93 11.22 18.91
N LEU A 361 -16.02 11.88 18.20
CA LEU A 361 -15.43 13.14 18.68
C LEU A 361 -16.51 14.22 18.84
N ARG A 362 -16.48 14.94 19.96
CA ARG A 362 -17.44 16.00 20.28
C ARG A 362 -16.72 17.26 20.69
N PRO A 363 -17.16 18.45 20.21
CA PRO A 363 -16.62 19.71 20.68
C PRO A 363 -17.01 19.98 22.13
N LEU A 364 -16.02 20.41 22.92
CA LEU A 364 -16.27 20.97 24.24
C LEU A 364 -17.23 22.15 24.11
N ARG A 365 -18.25 22.17 24.97
CA ARG A 365 -19.15 23.30 25.13
C ARG A 365 -18.54 24.33 26.07
#